data_AF-A0A499UVM8-F1
#
_entry.id   AF-A0A499UVM8-F1
#
_cell.length_a   1.000
_cell.length_b   1.000
_cell.length_c   1.000
_cell.angle_alpha   90.00
_cell.angle_beta   90.00
_cell.angle_gamma   90.00
#
_symmetry.space_group_name_H-M   'P 1'
#
loop_
_entity.id
_entity.type
_entity.pdbx_description
1 polymer ?
#
loop_
_entity_poly.entity_id
_entity_poly.type
_entity_poly.pdbx_seq_one_letter_code
_entity_poly.pdbx_strand_id
1 'polypeptide(L)'
;MPDSRSTLVCELYPLLAAAGGARVVVNSSAGHALTDIRWHDPHFRTGYDKWLAYGQAKTANALFAVRLDALGRNDGVRALALHPGKIVTGLQREMTLREQIDRGWVDEHGNVIGAGFKTPSQGAATGLWAATSPLLGDRGGLYLEDCDVARVSAPDAPMDDGGVRAYAIDPGTAARLWDLSITATGATPITQRPGALP
;
A
#
# COMPACT_ATOMS: atom_id res chain seq x y z
N MET A 1 1.44 -14.80 2.72
CA MET A 1 0.44 -14.09 3.55
C MET A 1 -0.94 -14.35 2.94
N PRO A 2 -1.92 -15.01 3.61
CA PRO A 2 -3.32 -14.87 3.22
C PRO A 2 -3.72 -13.42 3.49
N ASP A 3 -4.14 -12.69 2.45
CA ASP A 3 -4.39 -11.26 2.57
C ASP A 3 -5.87 -10.99 2.86
N SER A 4 -6.20 -10.79 4.14
CA SER A 4 -7.56 -10.47 4.61
C SER A 4 -8.16 -9.22 3.95
N ARG A 5 -7.32 -8.32 3.41
CA ARG A 5 -7.78 -7.14 2.66
C ARG A 5 -8.47 -7.53 1.35
N SER A 6 -7.95 -8.54 0.65
CA SER A 6 -8.55 -9.05 -0.58
C SER A 6 -9.93 -9.65 -0.31
N THR A 7 -10.07 -10.42 0.78
CA THR A 7 -11.37 -10.93 1.23
C THR A 7 -12.34 -9.79 1.53
N LEU A 8 -11.94 -8.84 2.38
CA LEU A 8 -12.80 -7.71 2.76
C LEU A 8 -13.29 -6.93 1.54
N VAL A 9 -12.40 -6.60 0.61
CA VAL A 9 -12.77 -5.82 -0.57
C VAL A 9 -13.65 -6.61 -1.52
N CYS A 10 -13.43 -7.92 -1.70
CA CYS A 10 -14.33 -8.75 -2.50
C CYS A 10 -15.77 -8.71 -1.94
N GLU A 11 -15.95 -8.83 -0.63
CA GLU A 11 -17.27 -8.78 0.00
C GLU A 11 -17.93 -7.39 -0.07
N LEU A 12 -17.14 -6.32 0.01
CA LEU A 12 -17.64 -4.95 -0.09
C LEU A 12 -17.85 -4.47 -1.52
N TYR A 13 -17.28 -5.15 -2.52
CA TYR A 13 -17.23 -4.67 -3.90
C TYR A 13 -18.60 -4.34 -4.49
N PRO A 14 -19.68 -5.15 -4.31
CA PRO A 14 -21.00 -4.80 -4.83
C PRO A 14 -21.50 -3.44 -4.33
N LEU A 15 -21.21 -3.09 -3.07
CA LEU A 15 -21.60 -1.81 -2.48
C LEU A 15 -20.73 -0.66 -3.02
N LEU A 16 -19.43 -0.90 -3.20
CA LEU A 16 -18.50 0.08 -3.80
C LEU A 16 -18.92 0.42 -5.24
N ALA A 17 -19.26 -0.58 -6.04
CA ALA A 17 -19.74 -0.41 -7.41
C ALA A 17 -21.09 0.32 -7.47
N ALA A 18 -22.01 0.01 -6.55
CA ALA A 18 -23.32 0.66 -6.48
C ALA A 18 -23.24 2.14 -6.08
N ALA A 19 -22.17 2.58 -5.42
CA ALA A 19 -22.02 3.96 -4.95
C ALA A 19 -21.77 4.98 -6.08
N GLY A 20 -21.38 4.54 -7.28
CA GLY A 20 -21.23 5.44 -8.45
C GLY A 20 -20.04 6.41 -8.36
N GLY A 21 -18.94 5.98 -7.74
CA GLY A 21 -17.71 6.80 -7.59
C GLY A 21 -16.86 6.47 -6.37
N ALA A 22 -16.91 5.22 -5.87
CA ALA A 22 -16.23 4.84 -4.63
C ALA A 22 -14.70 4.86 -4.78
N ARG A 23 -14.01 5.15 -3.67
CA ARG A 23 -12.55 5.09 -3.58
C ARG A 23 -12.10 4.15 -2.47
N VAL A 24 -11.14 3.30 -2.77
CA VAL A 24 -10.45 2.44 -1.80
C VAL A 24 -9.03 2.96 -1.59
N VAL A 25 -8.75 3.50 -0.41
CA VAL A 25 -7.44 4.07 -0.05
C VAL A 25 -6.68 3.08 0.83
N VAL A 26 -5.49 2.70 0.39
CA VAL A 26 -4.71 1.60 0.96
C VAL A 26 -3.39 2.14 1.53
N ASN A 27 -3.19 1.96 2.84
CA ASN A 27 -1.99 2.47 3.51
C ASN A 27 -0.78 1.55 3.23
N SER A 28 0.19 2.03 2.46
CA SER A 28 1.49 1.39 2.23
C SER A 28 2.57 2.06 3.12
N SER A 29 3.82 2.16 2.64
CA SER A 29 4.98 2.76 3.30
C SER A 29 6.16 2.86 2.33
N ALA A 30 7.10 3.79 2.56
CA ALA A 30 8.43 3.77 1.94
C ALA A 30 9.15 2.42 2.13
N GLY A 31 8.82 1.67 3.20
CA GLY A 31 9.31 0.31 3.42
C GLY A 31 9.05 -0.67 2.27
N HIS A 32 8.11 -0.39 1.35
CA HIS A 32 7.96 -1.18 0.12
C HIS A 32 9.28 -1.26 -0.66
N ALA A 33 10.16 -0.26 -0.56
CA ALA A 33 11.44 -0.20 -1.24
C ALA A 33 12.44 -1.28 -0.76
N LEU A 34 12.21 -1.90 0.39
CA LEU A 34 13.09 -2.93 0.97
C LEU A 34 13.08 -4.23 0.17
N THR A 35 11.96 -4.61 -0.43
CA THR A 35 11.84 -5.86 -1.18
C THR A 35 10.62 -5.88 -2.09
N ASP A 36 10.79 -6.50 -3.25
CA ASP A 36 9.67 -7.00 -4.05
C ASP A 36 9.03 -8.24 -3.39
N ILE A 37 7.99 -8.80 -4.01
CA ILE A 37 7.38 -10.07 -3.65
C ILE A 37 8.38 -11.21 -3.80
N ARG A 38 8.66 -11.90 -2.69
CA ARG A 38 9.53 -13.08 -2.66
C ARG A 38 8.77 -14.29 -3.16
N TRP A 39 8.64 -14.43 -4.48
CA TRP A 39 7.85 -15.50 -5.09
C TRP A 39 8.27 -16.93 -4.72
N HIS A 40 9.53 -17.14 -4.32
CA HIS A 40 10.02 -18.45 -3.86
C HIS A 40 9.53 -18.80 -2.44
N ASP A 41 9.24 -17.79 -1.60
CA ASP A 41 8.73 -17.98 -0.25
C ASP A 41 7.88 -16.77 0.20
N PRO A 42 6.69 -16.56 -0.40
CA PRO A 42 5.86 -15.38 -0.14
C PRO A 42 5.20 -15.43 1.25
N HIS A 43 5.38 -16.52 1.99
CA HIS A 43 4.87 -16.70 3.35
C HIS A 43 5.97 -16.67 4.41
N PHE A 44 7.24 -16.43 4.04
CA PHE A 44 8.38 -16.49 4.96
C PHE A 44 8.38 -17.78 5.81
N ARG A 45 8.17 -18.93 5.16
CA ARG A 45 8.23 -20.25 5.81
C ARG A 45 9.65 -20.59 6.27
N THR A 46 10.67 -19.99 5.66
CA THR A 46 12.07 -20.11 6.09
C THR A 46 12.74 -18.74 6.14
N GLY A 47 13.67 -18.56 7.09
CA GLY A 47 14.48 -17.34 7.19
C GLY A 47 13.66 -16.05 7.36
N TYR A 48 12.78 -16.01 8.36
CA TYR A 48 11.97 -14.82 8.66
C TYR A 48 12.85 -13.61 9.03
N ASP A 49 12.71 -12.53 8.25
CA ASP A 49 13.26 -11.22 8.56
C ASP A 49 12.12 -10.22 8.71
N LYS A 50 12.03 -9.56 9.87
CA LYS A 50 10.92 -8.66 10.20
C LYS A 50 10.80 -7.47 9.24
N TRP A 51 11.91 -6.95 8.73
CA TRP A 51 11.93 -5.79 7.85
C TRP A 51 11.58 -6.17 6.42
N LEU A 52 12.07 -7.31 5.93
CA LEU A 52 11.70 -7.83 4.62
C LEU A 52 10.23 -8.27 4.60
N ALA A 53 9.73 -8.89 5.68
CA ALA A 53 8.32 -9.24 5.81
C ALA A 53 7.43 -7.99 5.80
N TYR A 54 7.82 -6.96 6.56
CA TYR A 54 7.16 -5.66 6.53
C TYR A 54 7.20 -5.03 5.12
N GLY A 55 8.37 -4.96 4.49
CA GLY A 55 8.54 -4.38 3.16
C GLY A 55 7.69 -5.09 2.11
N GLN A 56 7.70 -6.42 2.10
CA GLN A 56 6.85 -7.21 1.20
C GLN A 56 5.36 -6.93 1.42
N ALA A 57 4.90 -6.79 2.68
CA ALA A 57 3.51 -6.44 2.96
C ALA A 57 3.15 -5.05 2.40
N LYS A 58 4.08 -4.10 2.41
CA LYS A 58 3.88 -2.74 1.87
C LYS A 58 3.93 -2.71 0.34
N THR A 59 4.78 -3.53 -0.28
CA THR A 59 4.74 -3.81 -1.73
C THR A 59 3.41 -4.45 -2.12
N ALA A 60 2.94 -5.45 -1.38
CA ALA A 60 1.66 -6.11 -1.61
C ALA A 60 0.48 -5.13 -1.51
N ASN A 61 0.51 -4.16 -0.58
CA ASN A 61 -0.51 -3.11 -0.49
C ASN A 61 -0.55 -2.21 -1.73
N ALA A 62 0.62 -1.85 -2.28
CA ALA A 62 0.69 -1.04 -3.50
C ALA A 62 0.13 -1.80 -4.71
N LEU A 63 0.60 -3.03 -4.90
CA LEU A 63 0.14 -3.94 -5.96
C LEU A 63 -1.36 -4.24 -5.85
N PHE A 64 -1.88 -4.39 -4.63
CA PHE A 64 -3.30 -4.56 -4.39
C PHE A 64 -4.12 -3.39 -4.93
N ALA A 65 -3.69 -2.15 -4.68
CA ALA A 65 -4.38 -0.97 -5.21
C ALA A 65 -4.33 -0.93 -6.75
N VAL A 66 -3.19 -1.28 -7.36
CA VAL A 66 -3.07 -1.40 -8.83
C VAL A 66 -4.08 -2.39 -9.39
N ARG A 67 -4.15 -3.60 -8.82
CA ARG A 67 -5.06 -4.63 -9.33
C ARG A 67 -6.53 -4.28 -9.07
N LEU A 68 -6.85 -3.76 -7.89
CA LEU A 68 -8.23 -3.39 -7.55
C LEU A 68 -8.73 -2.27 -8.47
N ASP A 69 -7.90 -1.27 -8.78
CA ASP A 69 -8.26 -0.22 -9.74
C ASP A 69 -8.52 -0.82 -11.13
N ALA A 70 -7.67 -1.76 -11.55
CA ALA A 70 -7.83 -2.43 -12.83
C ALA A 70 -9.14 -3.22 -12.92
N LEU A 71 -9.59 -3.83 -11.83
CA LEU A 71 -10.86 -4.54 -11.74
C LEU A 71 -12.05 -3.58 -11.61
N GLY A 72 -11.87 -2.48 -10.88
CA GLY A 72 -12.93 -1.56 -10.45
C GLY A 72 -13.26 -0.41 -11.40
N ARG A 73 -12.31 0.03 -12.23
CA ARG A 73 -12.44 1.30 -12.97
C ARG A 73 -13.68 1.39 -13.87
N ASN A 74 -14.11 0.27 -14.45
CA ASN A 74 -15.29 0.23 -15.34
C ASN A 74 -16.61 0.29 -14.55
N ASP A 75 -16.59 -0.03 -13.26
CA ASP A 75 -17.70 0.12 -12.33
C ASP A 75 -17.63 1.46 -11.56
N GLY A 76 -16.72 2.37 -11.94
CA GLY A 76 -16.52 3.65 -11.26
C GLY A 76 -15.80 3.55 -9.91
N VAL A 77 -15.20 2.40 -9.59
CA VAL A 77 -14.42 2.19 -8.36
C VAL A 77 -12.95 2.48 -8.62
N ARG A 78 -12.36 3.39 -7.85
CA ARG A 78 -10.92 3.70 -7.90
C ARG A 78 -10.19 3.17 -6.69
N ALA A 79 -8.95 2.71 -6.87
CA ALA A 79 -8.09 2.30 -5.77
C ALA A 79 -6.75 3.03 -5.79
N LEU A 80 -6.27 3.43 -4.62
CA LEU A 80 -5.07 4.25 -4.45
C LEU A 80 -4.26 3.68 -3.29
N ALA A 81 -2.95 3.56 -3.45
CA ALA A 81 -2.02 3.27 -2.36
C ALA A 81 -1.27 4.53 -1.95
N LEU A 82 -0.79 4.61 -0.71
CA LEU A 82 -0.01 5.76 -0.26
C LEU A 82 1.09 5.44 0.74
N HIS A 83 2.10 6.30 0.80
CA HIS A 83 2.99 6.47 1.94
C HIS A 83 2.51 7.67 2.80
N PRO A 84 2.28 7.50 4.11
CA PRO A 84 1.83 8.61 4.96
C PRO A 84 2.98 9.52 5.44
N GLY A 85 4.23 9.17 5.18
CA GLY A 85 5.41 9.79 5.81
C GLY A 85 5.95 8.97 6.99
N LYS A 86 7.10 9.40 7.52
CA LYS A 86 7.69 8.85 8.76
C LYS A 86 6.92 9.40 9.95
N ILE A 87 6.29 8.54 10.75
CA ILE A 87 5.48 8.96 11.91
C ILE A 87 5.80 8.00 13.05
N VAL A 88 6.18 8.53 14.22
CA VAL A 88 6.25 7.72 15.44
C VAL A 88 4.81 7.56 15.96
N THR A 89 4.31 6.34 15.95
CA THR A 89 2.95 5.98 16.41
C THR A 89 3.02 4.70 17.25
N GLY A 90 1.88 4.06 17.52
CA GLY A 90 1.87 2.72 18.11
C GLY A 90 2.42 1.61 17.19
N LEU A 91 2.79 1.91 15.94
CA LEU A 91 3.37 0.91 15.01
C LEU A 91 4.75 0.41 15.45
N GLN A 92 5.49 1.23 16.20
CA GLN A 92 6.81 0.89 16.73
C GLN A 92 6.74 0.14 18.07
N ARG A 93 5.56 -0.27 18.54
CA ARG A 93 5.40 -0.91 19.87
C ARG A 93 6.20 -2.19 20.08
N GLU A 94 6.52 -2.92 18.99
CA GLU A 94 7.35 -4.13 19.02
C GLU A 94 8.86 -3.80 18.86
N MET A 95 9.22 -2.52 18.73
CA MET A 95 10.61 -2.05 18.73
C MET A 95 10.99 -1.57 20.11
N THR A 96 12.11 -2.07 20.62
CA THR A 96 12.67 -1.59 21.88
C THR A 96 13.04 -0.10 21.75
N LEU A 97 13.00 0.64 22.85
CA LEU A 97 13.47 2.04 22.87
C LEU A 97 14.90 2.15 22.34
N ARG A 98 15.77 1.20 22.68
CA ARG A 98 17.15 1.15 22.17
C ARG A 98 17.22 1.05 20.65
N GLU A 99 16.42 0.17 20.02
CA GLU A 99 16.38 0.09 18.55
C GLU A 99 15.90 1.38 17.89
N GLN A 100 15.01 2.14 18.55
CA GLN A 100 14.54 3.43 18.05
C GLN A 100 15.60 4.53 18.19
N ILE A 101 16.36 4.51 19.29
CA ILE A 101 17.52 5.39 19.52
C ILE A 101 18.65 5.08 18.53
N ASP A 102 19.01 3.81 18.36
CA ASP A 102 20.06 3.36 17.44
C ASP A 102 19.76 3.76 15.98
N ARG A 103 18.48 3.94 15.65
CA ARG A 103 18.00 4.43 14.34
C ARG A 103 17.89 5.95 14.26
N GLY A 104 18.18 6.67 15.34
CA GLY A 104 18.09 8.13 15.42
C GLY A 104 16.66 8.66 15.35
N TRP A 105 15.66 7.85 15.70
CA TRP A 105 14.25 8.26 15.62
C TRP A 105 13.84 9.05 16.86
N VAL A 106 14.27 8.58 18.02
CA VAL A 106 13.94 9.15 19.33
C VAL A 106 15.19 9.32 20.19
N ASP A 107 15.13 10.21 21.19
CA ASP A 107 16.15 10.35 22.23
C ASP A 107 15.98 9.32 23.36
N GLU A 108 16.85 9.38 24.37
CA GLU A 108 16.82 8.50 25.56
C GLU A 108 15.52 8.63 26.38
N HIS A 109 14.78 9.73 26.20
CA HIS A 109 13.51 10.00 26.85
C HIS A 109 12.30 9.61 25.99
N GLY A 110 12.53 9.12 24.77
CA GLY A 110 11.47 8.74 23.82
C GLY A 110 10.88 9.91 23.03
N ASN A 111 11.48 11.11 23.08
CA ASN A 111 11.06 12.24 22.25
C ASN A 111 11.54 12.03 20.81
N VAL A 112 10.69 12.34 19.84
CA VAL A 112 11.04 12.23 18.41
C VAL A 112 12.09 13.28 18.04
N ILE A 113 13.27 12.84 17.63
CA ILE A 113 14.39 13.71 17.20
C ILE A 113 14.78 13.49 15.74
N GLY A 114 14.30 12.43 15.11
CA GLY A 114 14.65 12.10 13.73
C GLY A 114 14.17 13.16 12.74
N ALA A 115 15.01 13.47 11.75
CA ALA A 115 14.63 14.36 10.66
C ALA A 115 13.53 13.74 9.78
N GLY A 116 12.60 14.58 9.31
CA GLY A 116 11.52 14.16 8.40
C GLY A 116 10.36 13.41 9.06
N PHE A 117 10.33 13.33 10.40
CA PHE A 117 9.15 12.83 11.10
C PHE A 117 8.00 13.84 11.03
N LYS A 118 6.82 13.32 10.74
CA LYS A 118 5.56 14.06 10.67
C LYS A 118 4.75 13.87 11.93
N THR A 119 3.89 14.83 12.23
CA THR A 119 2.81 14.65 13.21
C THR A 119 1.75 13.67 12.69
N PRO A 120 0.92 13.06 13.55
CA PRO A 120 -0.18 12.21 13.11
C PRO A 120 -1.13 12.90 12.12
N SER A 121 -1.42 14.20 12.34
CA SER A 121 -2.28 14.99 11.45
C SER A 121 -1.65 15.19 10.06
N GLN A 122 -0.34 15.47 9.99
CA GLN A 122 0.39 15.52 8.73
C GLN A 122 0.43 14.15 8.04
N GLY A 123 0.53 13.07 8.83
CA GLY A 123 0.46 11.70 8.33
C GLY A 123 -0.87 11.32 7.68
N ALA A 124 -1.96 11.87 8.19
CA ALA A 124 -3.29 11.65 7.63
C ALA A 124 -3.55 12.43 6.33
N ALA A 125 -2.74 13.45 6.03
CA ALA A 125 -2.99 14.39 4.94
C ALA A 125 -3.10 13.71 3.57
N THR A 126 -2.14 12.85 3.20
CA THR A 126 -2.16 12.15 1.91
C THR A 126 -3.38 11.22 1.79
N GLY A 127 -3.80 10.59 2.88
CA GLY A 127 -4.98 9.71 2.90
C GLY A 127 -6.28 10.49 2.72
N LEU A 128 -6.40 11.63 3.40
CA LEU A 128 -7.54 12.53 3.23
C LEU A 128 -7.59 13.08 1.81
N TRP A 129 -6.45 13.51 1.28
CA TRP A 129 -6.34 13.98 -0.10
C TRP A 129 -6.74 12.89 -1.11
N ALA A 130 -6.25 11.66 -0.95
CA ALA A 130 -6.65 10.52 -1.77
C ALA A 130 -8.18 10.28 -1.74
N ALA A 131 -8.79 10.35 -0.56
CA ALA A 131 -10.20 10.09 -0.36
C ALA A 131 -11.12 11.19 -0.93
N THR A 132 -10.68 12.45 -0.93
CA THR A 132 -11.57 13.61 -1.12
C THR A 132 -11.22 14.51 -2.31
N SER A 133 -9.99 14.45 -2.81
CA SER A 133 -9.53 15.39 -3.83
C SER A 133 -10.23 15.16 -5.18
N PRO A 134 -10.77 16.22 -5.82
CA PRO A 134 -11.33 16.10 -7.16
C PRO A 134 -10.25 15.81 -8.22
N LEU A 135 -8.97 16.14 -7.95
CA LEU A 135 -7.84 15.86 -8.85
C LEU A 135 -7.59 14.36 -9.09
N LEU A 136 -8.21 13.51 -8.27
CA LEU A 136 -8.14 12.05 -8.34
C LEU A 136 -9.49 11.40 -8.70
N GLY A 137 -10.49 12.19 -9.13
CA GLY A 137 -11.84 11.70 -9.44
C GLY A 137 -11.88 10.56 -10.46
N ASP A 138 -11.01 10.65 -11.46
CA ASP A 138 -10.85 9.70 -12.56
C ASP A 138 -9.43 9.11 -12.59
N ARG A 139 -8.75 9.07 -11.44
CA ARG A 139 -7.39 8.51 -11.31
C ARG A 139 -7.29 7.48 -10.19
N GLY A 140 -6.42 6.50 -10.38
CA GLY A 140 -6.37 5.28 -9.57
C GLY A 140 -5.33 4.31 -10.11
N GLY A 141 -5.06 3.25 -9.35
CA GLY A 141 -3.88 2.41 -9.54
C GLY A 141 -2.58 3.15 -9.24
N LEU A 142 -2.67 4.26 -8.49
CA LEU A 142 -1.56 5.15 -8.21
C LEU A 142 -0.98 4.89 -6.82
N TYR A 143 0.30 5.21 -6.69
CA TYR A 143 0.97 5.37 -5.41
C TYR A 143 1.11 6.85 -5.10
N LEU A 144 0.72 7.25 -3.88
CA LEU A 144 0.68 8.64 -3.46
C LEU A 144 1.66 8.89 -2.33
N GLU A 145 2.24 10.08 -2.32
CA GLU A 145 3.16 10.55 -1.29
C GLU A 145 3.02 12.07 -1.21
N ASP A 146 3.04 12.61 0.01
CA ASP A 146 3.01 14.07 0.25
C ASP A 146 1.91 14.84 -0.49
N CYS A 147 0.69 14.29 -0.50
CA CYS A 147 -0.46 14.84 -1.22
C CYS A 147 -0.22 15.02 -2.73
N ASP A 148 0.62 14.19 -3.33
CA ASP A 148 0.86 14.11 -4.77
C ASP A 148 0.98 12.66 -5.25
N VAL A 149 1.00 12.47 -6.56
CA VAL A 149 1.32 11.19 -7.20
C VAL A 149 2.83 10.99 -7.15
N ALA A 150 3.25 9.90 -6.51
CA ALA A 150 4.66 9.60 -6.33
C ALA A 150 5.34 9.33 -7.69
N ARG A 151 6.51 9.92 -7.89
CA ARG A 151 7.40 9.58 -9.03
C ARG A 151 7.87 8.14 -8.91
N VAL A 152 8.18 7.50 -10.04
CA VAL A 152 8.94 6.24 -10.00
C VAL A 152 10.37 6.54 -9.55
N SER A 153 10.82 5.88 -8.50
CA SER A 153 12.18 6.05 -7.99
C SER A 153 13.17 5.18 -8.78
N ALA A 154 14.43 5.65 -8.87
CA ALA A 154 15.50 4.85 -9.46
C ALA A 154 15.71 3.56 -8.63
N PRO A 155 16.10 2.43 -9.24
CA PRO A 155 16.21 1.15 -8.53
C PRO A 155 17.08 1.17 -7.28
N ASP A 156 18.13 1.98 -7.29
CA ASP A 156 19.16 2.14 -6.26
C ASP A 156 18.96 3.39 -5.38
N ALA A 157 17.94 4.21 -5.65
CA ALA A 157 17.68 5.41 -4.85
C ALA A 157 17.42 5.02 -3.38
N PRO A 158 17.96 5.74 -2.39
CA PRO A 158 17.64 5.53 -0.98
C PRO A 158 16.14 5.45 -0.73
N MET A 159 15.72 4.61 0.23
CA MET A 159 14.31 4.46 0.62
C MET A 159 13.69 5.80 1.06
N ASP A 160 14.50 6.69 1.62
CA ASP A 160 14.08 7.97 2.19
C ASP A 160 14.00 9.11 1.15
N ASP A 161 14.41 8.88 -0.10
CA ASP A 161 14.35 9.87 -1.19
C ASP A 161 12.96 9.98 -1.84
N GLY A 162 11.99 9.25 -1.28
CA GLY A 162 10.61 9.18 -1.75
C GLY A 162 10.46 8.47 -3.10
N GLY A 163 9.23 8.49 -3.60
CA GLY A 163 8.82 7.81 -4.81
C GLY A 163 8.42 6.35 -4.58
N VAL A 164 8.03 5.71 -5.68
CA VAL A 164 7.59 4.31 -5.70
C VAL A 164 8.50 3.46 -6.58
N ARG A 165 8.84 2.26 -6.12
CA ARG A 165 9.60 1.29 -6.92
C ARG A 165 8.75 0.78 -8.07
N ALA A 166 9.37 0.60 -9.24
CA ALA A 166 8.69 0.09 -10.44
C ALA A 166 7.98 -1.26 -10.18
N TYR A 167 8.62 -2.17 -9.44
CA TYR A 167 8.01 -3.46 -9.10
C TYR A 167 6.75 -3.34 -8.24
N ALA A 168 6.61 -2.28 -7.44
CA ALA A 168 5.47 -2.11 -6.53
C ALA A 168 4.22 -1.59 -7.24
N ILE A 169 4.35 -1.18 -8.51
CA ILE A 169 3.25 -0.71 -9.36
C ILE A 169 3.11 -1.53 -10.64
N ASP A 170 3.80 -2.67 -10.76
CA ASP A 170 3.76 -3.51 -11.95
C ASP A 170 2.39 -4.23 -12.08
N PRO A 171 1.63 -4.01 -13.17
CA PRO A 171 0.30 -4.60 -13.33
C PRO A 171 0.31 -6.13 -13.40
N GLY A 172 1.37 -6.73 -13.95
CA GLY A 172 1.50 -8.19 -14.07
C GLY A 172 1.70 -8.85 -12.70
N THR A 173 2.62 -8.30 -11.92
CA THR A 173 2.88 -8.69 -10.52
C THR A 173 1.63 -8.49 -9.66
N ALA A 174 0.91 -7.38 -9.88
CA ALA A 174 -0.35 -7.09 -9.19
C ALA A 174 -1.43 -8.14 -9.47
N ALA A 175 -1.62 -8.51 -10.73
CA ALA A 175 -2.56 -9.57 -11.11
C ALA A 175 -2.16 -10.93 -10.52
N ARG A 176 -0.88 -11.31 -10.63
CA ARG A 176 -0.37 -12.58 -10.08
C ARG A 176 -0.54 -12.66 -8.56
N LEU A 177 -0.27 -11.56 -7.84
CA LEU A 177 -0.40 -11.52 -6.39
C LEU A 177 -1.86 -11.58 -5.94
N TRP A 178 -2.76 -10.97 -6.71
CA TRP A 178 -4.21 -11.06 -6.48
C TRP A 178 -4.69 -12.50 -6.59
N ASP A 179 -4.33 -13.21 -7.67
CA ASP A 179 -4.76 -14.60 -7.87
C ASP A 179 -4.23 -15.53 -6.77
N LEU A 180 -2.98 -15.31 -6.33
CA LEU A 180 -2.42 -16.00 -5.16
C LEU A 180 -3.23 -15.69 -3.89
N SER A 181 -3.60 -14.43 -3.67
CA SER A 181 -4.34 -13.98 -2.48
C SER A 181 -5.75 -14.57 -2.44
N ILE A 182 -6.48 -14.54 -3.56
CA ILE A 182 -7.80 -15.16 -3.73
C ILE A 182 -7.73 -16.66 -3.48
N THR A 183 -6.75 -17.35 -4.07
CA THR A 183 -6.55 -18.79 -3.86
C THR A 183 -6.27 -19.10 -2.39
N ALA A 184 -5.43 -18.29 -1.74
CA ALA A 184 -5.05 -18.50 -0.35
C ALA A 184 -6.18 -18.21 0.65
N THR A 185 -7.12 -17.32 0.32
CA THR A 185 -8.24 -16.94 1.21
C THR A 185 -9.56 -17.63 0.87
N GLY A 186 -9.69 -18.19 -0.34
CA GLY A 186 -10.97 -18.72 -0.83
C GLY A 186 -12.02 -17.64 -1.10
N ALA A 187 -11.63 -16.36 -1.17
CA ALA A 187 -12.56 -15.26 -1.42
C ALA A 187 -13.17 -15.37 -2.83
N THR A 188 -14.44 -14.97 -2.96
CA THR A 188 -15.08 -14.87 -4.28
C THR A 188 -14.41 -13.76 -5.09
N PRO A 189 -13.86 -14.03 -6.28
CA PRO A 189 -13.20 -12.99 -7.08
C PRO A 189 -14.20 -11.93 -7.54
N ILE A 190 -13.74 -10.67 -7.62
CA ILE A 190 -14.45 -9.62 -8.33
C ILE A 190 -14.49 -10.00 -9.82
N THR A 191 -15.68 -10.28 -10.33
CA THR A 191 -15.88 -10.53 -11.76
C THR A 191 -16.22 -9.21 -12.44
N GLN A 192 -15.48 -8.88 -13.50
CA GLN A 192 -15.91 -7.78 -14.36
C GLN A 192 -17.21 -8.19 -15.03
N ARG A 193 -18.21 -7.30 -15.01
CA ARG A 193 -19.42 -7.51 -15.81
C ARG A 193 -18.99 -7.69 -17.28
N PRO A 194 -19.49 -8.71 -18.00
CA PRO A 194 -19.26 -8.81 -19.43
C PRO A 194 -19.71 -7.49 -20.06
N GLY A 195 -18.77 -6.76 -20.66
CA GLY A 195 -19.10 -5.48 -21.29
C GLY A 195 -20.17 -5.68 -22.35
N ALA A 196 -21.21 -4.85 -22.32
CA ALA A 196 -21.89 -4.49 -23.55
C ALA A 196 -20.81 -3.93 -24.48
N LEU A 197 -20.61 -4.60 -25.62
CA LEU A 197 -19.69 -4.15 -26.66
C LEU A 197 -20.06 -2.71 -27.08
N PRO A 198 -19.07 -1.91 -27.49
CA PRO A 198 -19.31 -0.56 -28.02
C PRO A 198 -20.23 -0.58 -29.24
#